data_AF-A0A0F4QII0-F1
#
_entry.id   AF-A0A0F4QII0-F1
#
_cell.length_a   1.000
_cell.length_b   1.000
_cell.length_c   1.000
_cell.angle_alpha   90.00
_cell.angle_beta   90.00
_cell.angle_gamma   90.00
#
_symmetry.space_group_name_H-M   'P 1'
#
loop_
_entity.id
_entity.type
_entity.pdbx_description
1 polymer ?
#
loop_
_entity_poly.entity_id
_entity_poly.type
_entity_poly.pdbx_seq_one_letter_code
_entity_poly.pdbx_strand_id
1 'polypeptide(L)'
;MNKLAHSLAALFVYFISTFALSAEQESVYGIDYHKITYPKIIADFMYGIEPKLIQYYDTLNLTEEQKVQSLKGIAGSLTLNHMFKTLVEDIAATDPEATFVFTKLPKDDYSNLHLLAEYFRQKKEYKDKTGVELTEEEAESTQKLYKALFGKDYNH
;
A
#
# COMPACT_ATOMS: atom_id res chain seq x y z
N MET A 1 13.47 7.47 -51.85
CA MET A 1 12.32 7.45 -50.92
C MET A 1 12.29 6.21 -49.99
N ASN A 2 13.40 5.52 -49.74
CA ASN A 2 13.40 4.27 -48.93
C ASN A 2 14.01 4.40 -47.52
N LYS A 3 14.54 5.57 -47.15
CA LYS A 3 15.17 5.78 -45.82
C LYS A 3 14.21 6.31 -44.75
N LEU A 4 13.11 6.97 -45.15
CA LEU A 4 12.10 7.50 -44.21
C LEU A 4 11.15 6.42 -43.68
N ALA A 5 10.85 5.39 -44.49
CA ALA A 5 9.95 4.30 -44.08
C ALA A 5 10.56 3.40 -42.98
N HIS A 6 11.89 3.22 -42.98
CA HIS A 6 12.58 2.39 -42.00
C HIS A 6 12.71 3.08 -40.64
N SER A 7 12.80 4.41 -40.60
CA SER A 7 12.87 5.18 -39.36
C SER A 7 11.50 5.28 -38.65
N LEU A 8 10.40 5.25 -39.39
CA LEU A 8 9.04 5.27 -38.84
C LEU A 8 8.61 3.90 -38.28
N ALA A 9 9.05 2.79 -38.90
CA ALA A 9 8.76 1.45 -38.39
C ALA A 9 9.48 1.15 -37.06
N ALA A 10 10.72 1.63 -36.90
CA ALA A 10 11.47 1.46 -35.64
C ALA A 10 10.86 2.27 -34.48
N LEU A 11 10.25 3.43 -34.74
CA LEU A 11 9.59 4.24 -33.72
C LEU A 11 8.25 3.63 -33.27
N PHE A 12 7.54 2.95 -34.18
CA PHE A 12 6.24 2.34 -33.87
C PHE A 12 6.38 1.06 -33.04
N VAL A 13 7.46 0.29 -33.23
CA VAL A 13 7.73 -0.93 -32.42
C VAL A 13 8.17 -0.57 -31.00
N TYR A 14 8.85 0.56 -30.78
CA TYR A 14 9.30 0.98 -29.45
C TYR A 14 8.17 1.58 -28.59
N PHE A 15 7.09 2.06 -29.20
CA PHE A 15 5.94 2.63 -28.48
C PHE A 15 4.93 1.57 -28.02
N ILE A 16 4.94 0.38 -28.61
CA ILE A 16 4.01 -0.72 -28.26
C ILE A 16 4.61 -1.62 -27.15
N SER A 17 5.94 -1.65 -27.00
CA SER A 17 6.60 -2.44 -25.95
C SER A 17 6.46 -1.88 -24.53
N THR A 18 5.96 -0.66 -24.34
CA THR A 18 5.61 -0.15 -22.99
C THR A 18 4.18 -0.47 -22.56
N PHE A 19 3.37 -1.10 -23.44
CA PHE A 19 1.98 -1.49 -23.14
C PHE A 19 1.81 -3.00 -22.92
N ALA A 20 2.90 -3.77 -22.92
CA ALA A 20 2.88 -5.19 -22.64
C ALA A 20 3.43 -5.49 -21.24
N LEU A 21 2.63 -5.17 -20.22
CA LEU A 21 2.30 -6.06 -19.10
C LEU A 21 1.29 -5.32 -18.20
N SER A 22 0.04 -5.20 -18.65
CA SER A 22 -1.04 -5.47 -17.69
C SER A 22 -1.05 -6.99 -17.52
N ALA A 23 -0.03 -7.53 -16.86
CA ALA A 23 -0.17 -8.84 -16.26
C ALA A 23 -1.42 -8.69 -15.38
N GLU A 24 -2.44 -9.48 -15.68
CA GLU A 24 -3.61 -9.58 -14.84
C GLU A 24 -3.08 -9.81 -13.42
N GLN A 25 -3.22 -8.79 -12.56
CA GLN A 25 -2.70 -8.88 -11.21
C GLN A 25 -3.55 -9.93 -10.51
N GLU A 26 -3.01 -11.14 -10.41
CA GLU A 26 -3.68 -12.26 -9.78
C GLU A 26 -3.08 -12.50 -8.40
N SER A 27 -3.96 -12.68 -7.43
CA SER A 27 -3.58 -13.08 -6.08
C SER A 27 -3.10 -14.53 -6.08
N VAL A 28 -2.08 -14.82 -5.28
CA VAL A 28 -1.55 -16.20 -5.09
C VAL A 28 -2.67 -17.14 -4.63
N TYR A 29 -3.62 -16.61 -3.86
CA TYR A 29 -4.77 -17.34 -3.33
C TYR A 29 -6.05 -17.21 -4.16
N GLY A 30 -5.96 -16.62 -5.37
CA GLY A 30 -7.13 -16.36 -6.21
C GLY A 30 -8.12 -15.37 -5.58
N ILE A 31 -7.64 -14.48 -4.69
CA ILE A 31 -8.46 -13.42 -4.11
C ILE A 31 -8.67 -12.31 -5.16
N ASP A 32 -9.93 -12.01 -5.45
CA ASP A 32 -10.30 -10.89 -6.30
C ASP A 32 -10.39 -9.62 -5.45
N TYR A 33 -9.27 -8.90 -5.31
CA TYR A 33 -9.24 -7.67 -4.52
C TYR A 33 -10.05 -6.54 -5.16
N HIS A 34 -10.27 -6.53 -6.47
CA HIS A 34 -11.16 -5.55 -7.11
C HIS A 34 -12.62 -5.72 -6.68
N LYS A 35 -13.07 -6.97 -6.44
CA LYS A 35 -14.42 -7.22 -5.90
C LYS A 35 -14.56 -6.86 -4.42
N ILE A 36 -13.48 -7.00 -3.66
CA ILE A 36 -13.48 -6.70 -2.22
C ILE A 36 -13.32 -5.19 -1.99
N THR A 37 -12.42 -4.58 -2.75
CA THR A 37 -12.00 -3.19 -2.59
C THR A 37 -12.56 -2.38 -3.76
N TYR A 38 -13.60 -1.58 -3.48
CA TYR A 38 -14.22 -0.74 -4.50
C TYR A 38 -13.25 0.32 -5.07
N PRO A 39 -12.36 0.95 -4.28
CA PRO A 39 -11.36 1.87 -4.82
C PRO A 39 -10.18 1.11 -5.45
N LYS A 40 -9.90 1.39 -6.73
CA LYS A 40 -8.78 0.78 -7.47
C LYS A 40 -7.43 0.93 -6.75
N ILE A 41 -7.17 2.09 -6.13
CA ILE A 41 -5.92 2.34 -5.38
C ILE A 41 -5.72 1.31 -4.25
N ILE A 42 -6.81 0.88 -3.59
CA ILE A 42 -6.73 -0.10 -2.51
C ILE A 42 -6.54 -1.51 -3.08
N ALA A 43 -7.19 -1.85 -4.20
CA ALA A 43 -6.97 -3.11 -4.89
C ALA A 43 -5.52 -3.26 -5.35
N ASP A 44 -5.00 -2.25 -6.03
CA ASP A 44 -3.63 -2.21 -6.55
C ASP A 44 -2.61 -2.30 -5.39
N PHE A 45 -2.90 -1.65 -4.26
CA PHE A 45 -2.11 -1.80 -3.04
C PHE A 45 -2.11 -3.25 -2.54
N MET A 46 -3.28 -3.90 -2.46
CA MET A 46 -3.39 -5.28 -2.00
C MET A 46 -2.62 -6.25 -2.89
N TYR A 47 -2.76 -6.14 -4.21
CA TYR A 47 -1.96 -6.95 -5.14
C TYR A 47 -0.46 -6.70 -5.01
N GLY A 48 -0.05 -5.45 -4.74
CA GLY A 48 1.35 -5.09 -4.56
C GLY A 48 1.96 -5.64 -3.27
N ILE A 49 1.20 -5.65 -2.16
CA ILE A 49 1.72 -6.02 -0.84
C ILE A 49 1.53 -7.50 -0.50
N GLU A 50 0.55 -8.19 -1.11
CA GLU A 50 0.22 -9.59 -0.82
C GLU A 50 1.45 -10.51 -0.83
N PRO A 51 2.35 -10.52 -1.85
CA PRO A 51 3.50 -11.42 -1.84
C PRO A 51 4.41 -11.22 -0.62
N LYS A 52 4.52 -9.99 -0.12
CA LYS A 52 5.34 -9.64 1.04
C LYS A 52 4.66 -10.06 2.34
N LEU A 53 3.34 -9.89 2.43
CA LEU A 53 2.52 -10.38 3.54
C LEU A 53 2.59 -11.91 3.64
N ILE A 54 2.51 -12.63 2.52
CA ILE A 54 2.62 -14.09 2.50
C ILE A 54 3.99 -14.52 3.05
N GLN A 55 5.07 -13.91 2.57
CA GLN A 55 6.42 -14.19 3.08
C GLN A 55 6.55 -13.93 4.58
N TYR A 56 5.97 -12.84 5.07
CA TYR A 56 5.94 -12.56 6.51
C TYR A 56 5.11 -13.60 7.29
N TYR A 57 3.93 -13.96 6.79
CA TYR A 57 3.06 -14.97 7.41
C TYR A 57 3.67 -16.38 7.42
N ASP A 58 4.52 -16.71 6.44
CA ASP A 58 5.33 -17.93 6.47
C ASP A 58 6.27 -17.95 7.68
N THR A 59 6.89 -16.81 8.02
CA THR A 59 7.76 -16.73 9.22
C THR A 59 6.99 -16.93 10.52
N LEU A 60 5.69 -16.59 10.52
CA LEU A 60 4.78 -16.79 11.64
C LEU A 60 4.17 -18.19 11.69
N ASN A 61 4.50 -19.06 10.72
CA ASN A 61 3.93 -20.41 10.56
C ASN A 61 2.39 -20.42 10.50
N LEU A 62 1.79 -19.41 9.85
CA LEU A 62 0.33 -19.39 9.64
C LEU A 62 -0.10 -20.48 8.65
N THR A 63 -1.27 -21.07 8.87
CA THR A 63 -1.89 -21.97 7.91
C THR A 63 -2.36 -21.20 6.67
N GLU A 64 -2.52 -21.89 5.54
CA GLU A 64 -3.06 -21.29 4.31
C GLU A 64 -4.42 -20.61 4.54
N GLU A 65 -5.29 -21.22 5.35
CA GLU A 65 -6.58 -20.63 5.71
C GLU A 65 -6.42 -19.31 6.49
N GLN A 66 -5.50 -19.27 7.46
CA GLN A 66 -5.21 -18.05 8.23
C GLN A 66 -4.65 -16.94 7.34
N LYS A 67 -3.75 -17.26 6.41
CA LYS A 67 -3.22 -16.29 5.44
C LYS A 67 -4.34 -15.68 4.60
N VAL A 68 -5.22 -16.50 4.04
CA VAL A 68 -6.36 -16.05 3.24
C VAL A 68 -7.31 -15.18 4.07
N GLN A 69 -7.61 -15.56 5.30
CA GLN A 69 -8.45 -14.76 6.20
C GLN A 69 -7.83 -13.41 6.54
N SER A 70 -6.53 -13.37 6.87
CA SER A 70 -5.80 -12.14 7.14
C SER A 70 -5.80 -11.19 5.94
N LEU A 71 -5.49 -11.71 4.74
CA LEU A 71 -5.48 -10.93 3.49
C LEU A 71 -6.86 -10.33 3.18
N LYS A 72 -7.94 -11.10 3.33
CA LYS A 72 -9.31 -10.60 3.16
C LYS A 72 -9.69 -9.58 4.23
N GLY A 73 -9.26 -9.80 5.47
CA GLY A 73 -9.48 -8.89 6.60
C GLY A 73 -8.81 -7.54 6.40
N ILE A 74 -7.57 -7.53 5.88
CA ILE A 74 -6.85 -6.31 5.51
C ILE A 74 -7.60 -5.58 4.39
N ALA A 75 -7.90 -6.26 3.27
CA ALA A 75 -8.60 -5.67 2.14
C ALA A 75 -9.95 -5.04 2.54
N GLY A 76 -10.74 -5.77 3.35
CA GLY A 76 -12.02 -5.27 3.86
C GLY A 76 -11.85 -4.05 4.77
N SER A 77 -10.85 -4.07 5.65
CA SER A 77 -10.62 -2.97 6.59
C SER A 77 -10.13 -1.71 5.90
N LEU A 78 -9.22 -1.83 4.93
CA LEU A 78 -8.79 -0.69 4.12
C LEU A 78 -9.96 -0.08 3.35
N THR A 79 -10.84 -0.90 2.78
CA THR A 79 -12.03 -0.42 2.06
C THR A 79 -12.97 0.39 2.96
N LEU A 80 -13.10 -0.01 4.22
CA LEU A 80 -13.89 0.68 5.24
C LEU A 80 -13.14 1.86 5.89
N ASN A 81 -11.93 2.19 5.42
CA ASN A 81 -11.08 3.21 6.05
C ASN A 81 -10.84 2.93 7.55
N HIS A 82 -10.78 1.64 7.92
CA HIS A 82 -10.60 1.17 9.29
C HIS A 82 -9.18 0.64 9.51
N MET A 83 -8.60 1.03 10.65
CA MET A 83 -7.22 0.71 11.01
C MET A 83 -7.20 -0.06 12.34
N PHE A 84 -6.78 -1.32 12.32
CA PHE A 84 -6.55 -2.13 13.52
C PHE A 84 -5.06 -2.43 13.69
N LYS A 85 -4.65 -2.68 14.94
CA LYS A 85 -3.24 -2.83 15.34
C LYS A 85 -2.49 -3.84 14.46
N THR A 86 -3.04 -5.04 14.30
CA THR A 86 -2.40 -6.11 13.52
C THR A 86 -2.20 -5.74 12.05
N LEU A 87 -3.12 -5.03 11.40
CA LEU A 87 -2.92 -4.55 10.03
C LEU A 87 -1.72 -3.59 9.95
N VAL A 88 -1.59 -2.66 10.91
CA VAL A 88 -0.47 -1.71 10.93
C VAL A 88 0.85 -2.44 11.14
N GLU A 89 0.88 -3.42 12.05
CA GLU A 89 2.06 -4.25 12.34
C GLU A 89 2.47 -5.09 11.13
N ASP A 90 1.52 -5.74 10.46
CA ASP A 90 1.77 -6.54 9.26
C ASP A 90 2.37 -5.70 8.12
N ILE A 91 1.83 -4.48 7.90
CA ILE A 91 2.37 -3.54 6.90
C ILE A 91 3.76 -3.03 7.32
N ALA A 92 3.95 -2.70 8.60
CA ALA A 92 5.23 -2.24 9.12
C ALA A 92 6.34 -3.30 8.97
N ALA A 93 6.00 -4.57 9.15
CA ALA A 93 6.91 -5.70 9.02
C ALA A 93 7.25 -6.07 7.57
N THR A 94 6.52 -5.53 6.59
CA THR A 94 6.64 -5.91 5.18
C THR A 94 7.08 -4.76 4.28
N ASP A 95 6.20 -3.80 4.04
CA ASP A 95 6.46 -2.63 3.21
C ASP A 95 5.64 -1.41 3.67
N PRO A 96 6.16 -0.65 4.64
CA PRO A 96 5.49 0.53 5.14
C PRO A 96 5.33 1.63 4.07
N GLU A 97 6.24 1.72 3.11
CA GLU A 97 6.25 2.77 2.07
C GLU A 97 5.17 2.54 1.00
N ALA A 98 4.73 1.30 0.80
CA ALA A 98 3.61 0.97 -0.08
C ALA A 98 2.34 1.76 0.29
N THR A 99 2.17 2.16 1.56
CA THR A 99 1.01 2.94 2.02
C THR A 99 0.96 4.35 1.44
N PHE A 100 2.05 4.90 0.88
CA PHE A 100 2.07 6.27 0.35
C PHE A 100 1.09 6.48 -0.81
N VAL A 101 0.68 5.40 -1.48
CA VAL A 101 -0.36 5.45 -2.52
C VAL A 101 -1.70 5.94 -1.98
N PHE A 102 -1.99 5.76 -0.69
CA PHE A 102 -3.25 6.21 -0.07
C PHE A 102 -3.40 7.73 -0.04
N THR A 103 -2.31 8.49 -0.16
CA THR A 103 -2.36 9.95 -0.27
C THR A 103 -3.11 10.44 -1.53
N LYS A 104 -3.33 9.55 -2.50
CA LYS A 104 -4.09 9.82 -3.73
C LYS A 104 -5.60 9.63 -3.58
N LEU A 105 -6.06 9.06 -2.46
CA LEU A 105 -7.49 8.88 -2.18
C LEU A 105 -8.12 10.22 -1.74
N PRO A 106 -9.44 10.44 -1.96
CA PRO A 106 -10.15 11.57 -1.40
C PRO A 106 -9.98 11.62 0.13
N LYS A 107 -9.36 12.70 0.64
CA LYS A 107 -8.98 12.79 2.05
C LYS A 107 -10.18 12.74 2.99
N ASP A 108 -11.29 13.34 2.59
CA ASP A 108 -12.51 13.41 3.41
C ASP A 108 -13.12 12.01 3.64
N ASP A 109 -13.00 11.12 2.64
CA ASP A 109 -13.53 9.75 2.71
C ASP A 109 -12.53 8.73 3.29
N TYR A 110 -11.22 8.94 3.07
CA TYR A 110 -10.14 7.98 3.40
C TYR A 110 -9.14 8.54 4.40
N SER A 111 -9.67 9.30 5.34
CA SER A 111 -8.90 10.11 6.26
C SER A 111 -7.92 9.29 7.10
N ASN A 112 -8.25 8.06 7.54
CA ASN A 112 -7.36 7.18 8.31
C ASN A 112 -6.25 6.53 7.46
N LEU A 113 -6.52 6.23 6.18
CA LEU A 113 -5.49 5.72 5.28
C LEU A 113 -4.43 6.79 4.98
N HIS A 114 -4.83 8.06 4.90
CA HIS A 114 -3.90 9.18 4.87
C HIS A 114 -3.04 9.24 6.14
N LEU A 115 -3.64 9.04 7.32
CA LEU A 115 -2.90 9.00 8.59
C LEU A 115 -1.85 7.88 8.61
N LEU A 116 -2.20 6.71 8.09
CA LEU A 116 -1.29 5.58 8.01
C LEU A 116 -0.09 5.90 7.11
N ALA A 117 -0.35 6.43 5.92
CA ALA A 117 0.69 6.82 4.97
C ALA A 117 1.64 7.84 5.59
N GLU A 118 1.08 8.83 6.29
CA GLU A 118 1.84 9.87 6.96
C GLU A 118 2.69 9.34 8.12
N TYR A 119 2.13 8.45 8.93
CA TYR A 119 2.85 7.80 10.02
C TYR A 119 4.12 7.09 9.51
N PHE A 120 3.99 6.29 8.45
CA PHE A 120 5.14 5.59 7.88
C PHE A 120 6.12 6.54 7.18
N ARG A 121 5.63 7.62 6.58
CA ARG A 121 6.49 8.66 5.98
C ARG A 121 7.37 9.31 7.04
N GLN A 122 6.80 9.69 8.18
CA GLN A 122 7.54 10.30 9.28
C GLN A 122 8.60 9.36 9.87
N LYS A 123 8.27 8.07 10.04
CA LYS A 123 9.26 7.07 10.48
C LYS A 123 10.41 6.93 9.49
N LYS A 124 10.11 6.91 8.19
CA LYS A 124 11.13 6.87 7.14
C LYS A 124 12.02 8.11 7.19
N GLU A 125 11.43 9.30 7.21
CA GLU A 125 12.16 10.56 7.25
C GLU A 125 13.06 10.67 8.49
N TYR A 126 12.59 10.18 9.65
CA TYR A 126 13.41 10.15 10.86
C TYR A 126 14.60 9.20 10.69
N LYS A 127 14.36 7.97 10.25
CA LYS A 127 15.41 6.98 10.00
C LYS A 127 16.44 7.47 8.99
N ASP A 128 15.99 8.12 7.93
CA ASP A 128 16.87 8.73 6.92
C ASP A 128 17.74 9.87 7.51
N LYS A 129 17.20 10.65 8.45
CA LYS A 129 17.90 11.79 9.09
C LYS A 129 18.86 11.35 10.19
N THR A 130 18.48 10.39 11.02
CA THR A 130 19.17 10.04 12.25
C THR A 130 19.98 8.75 12.15
N GLY A 131 19.69 7.92 11.12
CA GLY A 131 20.26 6.58 10.98
C GLY A 131 19.69 5.56 11.97
N VAL A 132 18.74 5.95 12.82
CA VAL A 132 18.12 5.08 13.83
C VAL A 132 16.61 5.06 13.68
N GLU A 133 16.00 3.95 14.07
CA GLU A 133 14.54 3.85 14.04
C GLU A 133 13.90 4.69 15.13
N LEU A 134 12.74 5.25 14.81
CA LEU A 134 11.93 6.05 15.70
C LEU A 134 11.42 5.15 16.84
N THR A 135 11.79 5.45 18.08
CA THR A 135 11.41 4.62 19.24
C THR A 135 9.90 4.64 19.46
N GLU A 136 9.37 3.68 20.22
CA GLU A 136 7.93 3.58 20.49
C GLU A 136 7.39 4.85 21.19
N GLU A 137 8.14 5.40 22.15
CA GLU A 137 7.79 6.65 22.85
C GLU A 137 7.82 7.87 21.91
N GLU A 138 8.82 7.97 21.04
CA GLU A 138 8.91 9.05 20.04
C GLU A 138 7.77 8.92 18.99
N ALA A 139 7.39 7.69 18.64
CA ALA A 139 6.32 7.42 17.68
C ALA A 139 4.96 7.78 18.29
N GLU A 140 4.72 7.44 19.55
CA GLU A 140 3.53 7.87 20.28
C GLU A 140 3.45 9.39 20.42
N SER A 141 4.56 10.07 20.73
CA SER A 141 4.61 11.52 20.85
C SER A 141 4.28 12.20 19.52
N THR A 142 4.87 11.72 18.43
CA THR A 142 4.63 12.22 17.07
C THR A 142 3.18 11.97 16.64
N GLN A 143 2.63 10.79 16.95
CA GLN A 143 1.24 10.45 16.64
C GLN A 143 0.24 11.22 17.51
N LYS A 144 0.54 11.48 18.79
CA LYS A 144 -0.25 12.36 19.68
C LYS A 144 -0.25 13.79 19.16
N LEU A 145 0.91 14.32 18.76
CA LEU A 145 1.04 15.65 18.17
C LEU A 145 0.24 15.73 16.87
N TYR A 146 0.33 14.72 16.01
CA TYR A 146 -0.44 14.66 14.78
C TYR A 146 -1.95 14.61 15.05
N LYS A 147 -2.42 13.74 15.96
CA LYS A 147 -3.84 13.72 16.38
C LYS A 147 -4.28 15.04 16.99
N ALA A 148 -3.40 15.76 17.69
CA ALA A 148 -3.71 17.09 18.23
C ALA A 148 -3.80 18.17 17.14
N LEU A 149 -2.96 18.08 16.09
CA LEU A 149 -2.91 19.05 14.99
C LEU A 149 -3.98 18.81 13.93
N PHE A 150 -4.35 17.56 13.68
CA PHE A 150 -5.24 17.16 12.58
C PHE A 150 -6.47 16.39 13.05
N GLY A 151 -6.48 15.80 14.25
CA GLY A 151 -7.60 15.00 14.76
C GLY A 151 -8.81 15.82 15.21
N LYS A 152 -8.75 17.16 15.18
CA LYS A 152 -9.94 18.00 15.36
C LYS A 152 -10.90 17.97 14.16
N ASP A 153 -10.40 17.67 12.96
CA ASP A 153 -11.22 17.53 11.74
C ASP A 153 -11.81 16.11 11.59
N TYR A 154 -11.55 15.21 12.54
CA TYR A 154 -11.88 13.77 12.48
C TYR A 154 -12.94 13.35 13.51
N ASN A 155 -13.47 14.30 14.31
CA ASN A 155 -14.61 14.07 15.18
C ASN A 155 -15.89 14.56 14.48
N HIS A 156 -16.45 13.73 13.62
CA HIS A 156 -17.84 13.84 13.16
C HIS A 156 -18.59 12.54 13.42
#